data_AF-A0A166UAY2-F1
#
_entry.id   AF-A0A166UAY2-F1
#
_cell.length_a   1.000
_cell.length_b   1.000
_cell.length_c   1.000
_cell.angle_alpha   90.00
_cell.angle_beta   90.00
_cell.angle_gamma   90.00
#
_symmetry.space_group_name_H-M   'P 1'
#
loop_
_entity.id
_entity.type
_entity.pdbx_description
1 polymer ?
#
loop_
_entity_poly.entity_id
_entity_poly.type
_entity_poly.pdbx_seq_one_letter_code
_entity_poly.pdbx_strand_id
1 'polypeptide(L)'
;MTPSETWEQMKVRHAREELAKLDQIATDAYCRGQAGAAPSRADRPMQIIYSYAREAGVSVDMLRGGDRTKRACRHRHEVMLRLKEETDLSLPAIGRLLGGRDHTTIMNGIERAKAKREAAQ
;
A
#
# COMPACT_ATOMS: atom_id res chain seq x y z
N MET A 1 6.82 1.56 -38.22
CA MET A 1 5.50 1.97 -37.70
C MET A 1 5.45 1.52 -36.24
N THR A 2 5.89 2.37 -35.31
CA THR A 2 5.92 2.06 -33.88
C THR A 2 4.51 2.23 -33.29
N PRO A 3 4.00 1.32 -32.46
CA PRO A 3 2.67 1.48 -31.89
C PRO A 3 2.65 2.72 -30.99
N SER A 4 1.67 3.59 -31.24
CA SER A 4 1.37 4.79 -30.46
C SER A 4 1.04 4.40 -29.02
N GLU A 5 2.02 4.56 -28.13
CA GLU A 5 1.79 4.43 -26.70
C GLU A 5 0.79 5.52 -26.29
N THR A 6 -0.33 5.11 -25.72
CA THR A 6 -1.41 6.03 -25.34
C THR A 6 -0.98 6.86 -24.12
N TRP A 7 -1.50 8.08 -24.00
CA TRP A 7 -1.27 8.96 -22.85
C TRP A 7 -1.57 8.29 -21.49
N GLU A 8 -2.53 7.37 -21.46
CA GLU A 8 -2.86 6.58 -20.27
C GLU A 8 -1.77 5.56 -19.93
N GLN A 9 -1.21 4.89 -20.93
CA GLN A 9 -0.07 3.97 -20.78
C GLN A 9 1.19 4.71 -20.35
N MET A 10 1.42 5.91 -20.90
CA MET A 10 2.55 6.77 -20.55
C MET A 10 2.44 7.28 -19.10
N LYS A 11 1.24 7.66 -18.62
CA LYS A 11 1.01 8.02 -17.20
C LYS A 11 1.26 6.85 -16.25
N VAL A 12 0.82 5.65 -16.61
CA VAL A 12 1.06 4.43 -15.80
C VAL A 12 2.54 4.09 -15.76
N ARG A 13 3.27 4.26 -16.88
CA ARG A 13 4.73 4.08 -16.92
C ARG A 13 5.46 5.15 -16.10
N HIS A 14 5.13 6.43 -16.29
CA HIS A 14 5.70 7.50 -15.48
C HIS A 14 5.40 7.32 -13.99
N ALA A 15 4.19 6.90 -13.63
CA ALA A 15 3.86 6.59 -12.25
C ALA A 15 4.73 5.42 -11.72
N ARG A 16 5.00 4.39 -12.53
CA ARG A 16 5.91 3.28 -12.18
C ARG A 16 7.36 3.73 -12.06
N GLU A 17 7.84 4.58 -12.96
CA GLU A 17 9.21 5.12 -12.97
C GLU A 17 9.44 6.09 -11.83
N GLU A 18 8.48 6.97 -11.53
CA GLU A 18 8.52 7.87 -10.37
C GLU A 18 8.44 7.08 -9.07
N LEU A 19 7.61 6.02 -8.99
CA LEU A 19 7.59 5.12 -7.83
C LEU A 19 8.94 4.40 -7.65
N ALA A 20 9.59 3.98 -8.75
CA ALA A 20 10.90 3.34 -8.72
C ALA A 20 12.02 4.31 -8.33
N LYS A 21 11.96 5.57 -8.76
CA LYS A 21 12.88 6.63 -8.30
C LYS A 21 12.69 6.94 -6.82
N LEU A 22 11.45 6.99 -6.35
CA LEU A 22 11.15 7.18 -4.93
C LEU A 22 11.59 5.99 -4.08
N ASP A 23 11.44 4.76 -4.58
CA ASP A 23 11.95 3.52 -3.96
C ASP A 23 13.48 3.51 -3.92
N GLN A 24 14.13 3.95 -4.99
CA GLN A 24 15.59 4.05 -5.06
C GLN A 24 16.13 5.19 -4.19
N ILE A 25 15.44 6.32 -4.07
CA ILE A 25 15.80 7.40 -3.14
C ILE A 25 15.58 6.96 -1.68
N ALA A 26 14.48 6.28 -1.38
CA ALA A 26 14.19 5.76 -0.04
C ALA A 26 15.19 4.66 0.36
N THR A 27 15.59 3.80 -0.59
CA THR A 27 16.55 2.72 -0.40
C THR A 27 17.99 3.23 -0.38
N ASP A 28 18.38 4.19 -1.21
CA ASP A 28 19.71 4.81 -1.18
C ASP A 28 19.92 5.67 0.07
N ALA A 29 18.89 6.38 0.53
CA ALA A 29 18.93 7.10 1.81
C ALA A 29 19.09 6.14 3.00
N TYR A 30 18.52 4.93 2.90
CA TYR A 30 18.71 3.83 3.86
C TYR A 30 20.12 3.21 3.77
N CYS A 31 20.68 3.04 2.57
CA CYS A 31 21.99 2.42 2.35
C CYS A 31 23.20 3.35 2.58
N ARG A 32 23.07 4.66 2.37
CA ARG A 32 24.19 5.61 2.52
C ARG A 32 24.44 6.11 3.94
N GLY A 33 23.60 5.74 4.91
CA GLY A 33 23.55 6.40 6.22
C GLY A 33 23.84 5.57 7.47
N GLN A 34 23.58 4.25 7.51
CA GLN A 34 23.78 3.46 8.74
C GLN A 34 24.11 1.99 8.47
N ALA A 35 25.29 1.57 8.92
CA ALA A 35 25.53 0.19 9.31
C ALA A 35 24.78 -0.08 10.63
N GLY A 36 23.95 -1.13 10.69
CA GLY A 36 23.75 -1.89 11.93
C GLY A 36 22.44 -1.81 12.71
N ALA A 37 21.30 -1.38 12.13
CA ALA A 37 20.00 -1.59 12.78
C ALA A 37 18.91 -1.88 11.74
N ALA A 38 18.34 -3.10 11.79
CA ALA A 38 17.09 -3.41 11.09
C ALA A 38 16.02 -2.37 11.49
N PRO A 39 15.10 -1.98 10.59
CA PRO A 39 14.06 -1.00 10.91
C PRO A 39 13.35 -1.41 12.19
N SER A 40 13.22 -0.45 13.11
CA SER A 40 12.56 -0.70 14.40
C SER A 40 11.12 -1.14 14.16
N ARG A 41 10.49 -1.83 15.13
CA ARG A 41 9.08 -2.24 15.02
C ARG A 41 8.13 -1.06 14.71
N ALA A 42 8.53 0.17 15.00
CA ALA A 42 7.73 1.38 14.78
C ALA A 42 7.76 1.88 13.32
N ASP A 43 8.74 1.48 12.50
CA ASP A 43 8.96 2.06 11.15
C ASP A 43 8.22 1.30 10.01
N ARG A 44 7.48 0.23 10.33
CA ARG A 44 6.89 -0.68 9.33
C ARG A 44 5.59 -0.25 8.64
N PRO A 45 4.65 0.51 9.24
CA PRO A 45 3.31 0.65 8.65
C PRO A 45 3.29 1.32 7.27
N MET A 46 4.06 2.39 7.09
CA MET A 46 4.16 3.06 5.79
C MET A 46 4.86 2.17 4.76
N GLN A 47 5.92 1.47 5.16
CA GLN A 47 6.63 0.53 4.29
C GLN A 47 5.70 -0.58 3.77
N ILE A 48 4.82 -1.12 4.62
CA ILE A 48 3.80 -2.11 4.22
C ILE A 48 2.84 -1.55 3.18
N ILE A 49 2.41 -0.29 3.34
CA ILE A 49 1.52 0.37 2.37
C ILE A 49 2.23 0.56 1.02
N TYR A 50 3.49 1.03 1.04
CA TYR A 50 4.28 1.26 -0.17
C TYR A 50 4.65 -0.05 -0.88
N SER A 51 5.08 -1.08 -0.14
CA SER A 51 5.43 -2.38 -0.69
C SER A 51 4.20 -3.04 -1.33
N TYR A 52 3.07 -3.02 -0.64
CA TYR A 52 1.81 -3.52 -1.20
C TYR A 52 1.41 -2.76 -2.46
N ALA A 53 1.48 -1.41 -2.45
CA ALA A 53 1.14 -0.60 -3.61
C ALA A 53 1.98 -0.97 -4.84
N ARG A 54 3.28 -1.19 -4.63
CA ARG A 54 4.22 -1.66 -5.66
C ARG A 54 3.87 -3.06 -6.16
N GLU A 55 3.68 -4.02 -5.25
CA GLU A 55 3.34 -5.41 -5.59
C GLU A 55 2.00 -5.52 -6.36
N ALA A 56 1.00 -4.75 -5.94
CA ALA A 56 -0.34 -4.77 -6.52
C ALA A 56 -0.50 -3.85 -7.75
N GLY A 57 0.50 -3.02 -8.06
CA GLY A 57 0.44 -2.04 -9.16
C GLY A 57 -0.65 -0.98 -8.98
N VAL A 58 -0.85 -0.50 -7.76
CA VAL A 58 -1.82 0.55 -7.40
C VAL A 58 -1.11 1.74 -6.76
N SER A 59 -1.72 2.93 -6.83
CA SER A 59 -1.15 4.10 -6.15
C SER A 59 -1.48 4.12 -4.66
N VAL A 60 -0.61 4.74 -3.86
CA VAL A 60 -0.87 4.95 -2.43
C VAL A 60 -2.11 5.85 -2.22
N ASP A 61 -2.34 6.80 -3.13
CA ASP A 61 -3.56 7.61 -3.14
C ASP A 61 -4.83 6.79 -3.34
N MET A 62 -4.78 5.68 -4.09
CA MET A 62 -5.91 4.77 -4.21
C MET A 62 -6.21 4.09 -2.87
N LEU A 63 -5.17 3.73 -2.11
CA LEU A 63 -5.30 3.09 -0.80
C LEU A 63 -5.79 4.07 0.27
N ARG A 64 -5.31 5.31 0.28
CA ARG A 64 -5.64 6.33 1.29
C ARG A 64 -6.85 7.19 0.91
N GLY A 65 -7.09 7.40 -0.37
CA GLY A 65 -8.14 8.26 -0.91
C GLY A 65 -9.56 7.68 -0.81
N GLY A 66 -10.56 8.48 -1.17
CA GLY A 66 -11.98 8.16 -0.96
C GLY A 66 -12.64 7.24 -2.00
N ASP A 67 -11.90 6.68 -2.96
CA ASP A 67 -12.48 5.85 -4.02
C ASP A 67 -13.15 4.59 -3.45
N ARG A 68 -14.42 4.40 -3.81
CA ARG A 68 -15.32 3.31 -3.38
C ARG A 68 -15.53 2.25 -4.47
N THR A 69 -14.83 2.32 -5.60
CA THR A 69 -14.87 1.27 -6.61
C THR A 69 -14.52 -0.09 -6.00
N LYS A 70 -15.13 -1.17 -6.51
CA LYS A 70 -14.87 -2.54 -6.01
C LYS A 70 -13.37 -2.88 -6.01
N ARG A 71 -12.64 -2.38 -7.01
CA ARG A 71 -11.18 -2.52 -7.13
C ARG A 71 -10.44 -1.80 -6.01
N ALA A 72 -10.72 -0.52 -5.76
CA ALA A 72 -10.09 0.25 -4.69
C ALA A 72 -10.39 -0.34 -3.31
N CYS A 73 -11.64 -0.70 -3.05
CA CYS A 73 -12.04 -1.34 -1.80
C CYS A 73 -11.31 -2.66 -1.58
N ARG A 74 -11.18 -3.52 -2.61
CA ARG A 74 -10.44 -4.79 -2.49
C ARG A 74 -8.99 -4.56 -2.06
N HIS A 75 -8.26 -3.70 -2.76
CA HIS A 75 -6.86 -3.42 -2.42
C HIS A 75 -6.71 -2.82 -1.02
N ARG A 76 -7.64 -1.94 -0.64
CA ARG A 76 -7.62 -1.33 0.68
C ARG A 76 -7.88 -2.34 1.80
N HIS A 77 -8.84 -3.25 1.62
CA HIS A 77 -9.13 -4.31 2.59
C HIS A 77 -7.90 -5.21 2.79
N GLU A 78 -7.20 -5.53 1.71
CA GLU A 78 -5.98 -6.33 1.76
C GLU A 78 -4.86 -5.65 2.55
N VAL A 79 -4.67 -4.33 2.34
CA VAL A 79 -3.72 -3.53 3.14
C VAL A 79 -4.13 -3.45 4.60
N MET A 80 -5.42 -3.30 4.90
CA MET A 80 -5.92 -3.31 6.29
C MET A 80 -5.59 -4.63 6.98
N LEU A 81 -5.77 -5.75 6.30
CA LEU A 81 -5.43 -7.08 6.81
C LEU A 81 -3.92 -7.22 7.03
N ARG A 82 -3.11 -6.85 6.03
CA ARG A 82 -1.65 -6.93 6.12
C ARG A 82 -1.09 -6.07 7.27
N LEU A 83 -1.59 -4.84 7.42
CA LEU A 83 -1.25 -3.99 8.56
C LEU A 83 -1.64 -4.63 9.89
N LYS A 84 -2.77 -5.34 9.95
CA LYS A 84 -3.20 -6.00 11.18
C LYS A 84 -2.38 -7.25 11.53
N GLU A 85 -1.86 -7.97 10.54
CA GLU A 85 -1.08 -9.20 10.70
C GLU A 85 0.40 -8.91 10.95
N GLU A 86 0.96 -7.90 10.28
CA GLU A 86 2.39 -7.59 10.32
C GLU A 86 2.75 -6.53 11.36
N THR A 87 1.76 -5.87 11.99
CA THR A 87 1.96 -4.83 13.01
C THR A 87 1.00 -4.98 14.19
N ASP A 88 1.40 -4.44 15.34
CA ASP A 88 0.58 -4.41 16.56
C ASP A 88 -0.35 -3.18 16.64
N LEU A 89 -0.65 -2.56 15.50
CA LEU A 89 -1.49 -1.37 15.47
C LEU A 89 -2.95 -1.67 15.86
N SER A 90 -3.55 -0.71 16.56
CA SER A 90 -4.99 -0.70 16.85
C SER A 90 -5.81 -0.35 15.60
N LEU A 91 -7.06 -0.80 15.54
CA LEU A 91 -7.95 -0.49 14.41
C LEU A 91 -8.12 1.03 14.16
N PRO A 92 -8.24 1.89 15.19
CA PRO A 92 -8.26 3.34 14.97
C PRO A 92 -6.94 3.89 14.40
N ALA A 93 -5.79 3.31 14.80
CA ALA A 93 -4.49 3.74 14.27
C ALA A 93 -4.33 3.38 12.78
N ILE A 94 -4.74 2.17 12.39
CA ILE A 94 -4.80 1.75 10.97
C ILE A 94 -5.72 2.69 10.18
N GLY A 95 -6.88 3.05 10.75
CA GLY A 95 -7.81 4.01 10.17
C GLY A 95 -7.19 5.37 9.86
N ARG A 96 -6.42 5.93 10.81
CA ARG A 96 -5.69 7.20 10.63
C ARG A 96 -4.65 7.12 9.51
N LEU A 97 -3.87 6.04 9.43
CA LEU A 97 -2.86 5.84 8.38
C LEU A 97 -3.50 5.79 6.99
N LEU A 98 -4.63 5.10 6.87
CA LEU A 98 -5.41 4.99 5.65
C LEU A 98 -6.37 6.17 5.48
N GLY A 99 -5.96 7.41 5.78
CA GLY A 99 -6.75 8.60 5.43
C GLY A 99 -7.94 8.88 6.36
N GLY A 100 -7.84 8.55 7.65
CA GLY A 100 -8.83 8.96 8.66
C GLY A 100 -10.12 8.15 8.66
N ARG A 101 -10.04 6.84 8.44
CA ARG A 101 -11.21 5.94 8.39
C ARG A 101 -11.64 5.46 9.78
N ASP A 102 -12.94 5.29 9.96
CA ASP A 102 -13.52 4.73 11.18
C ASP A 102 -13.02 3.30 11.47
N HIS A 103 -12.83 3.00 12.74
CA HIS A 103 -12.33 1.69 13.19
C HIS A 103 -13.26 0.53 12.79
N THR A 104 -14.57 0.77 12.72
CA THR A 104 -15.55 -0.22 12.23
C THR A 104 -15.37 -0.50 10.74
N THR A 105 -14.97 0.50 9.94
CA THR A 105 -14.62 0.31 8.53
C THR A 105 -13.39 -0.58 8.39
N ILE A 106 -12.40 -0.39 9.26
CA ILE A 106 -11.19 -1.23 9.28
C ILE A 106 -11.53 -2.67 9.65
N MET A 107 -12.31 -2.86 10.70
CA MET A 107 -12.79 -4.19 11.12
C MET A 107 -13.51 -4.92 9.98
N ASN A 108 -14.51 -4.28 9.37
CA ASN A 108 -15.26 -4.85 8.25
C ASN A 108 -14.34 -5.14 7.06
N GLY A 109 -13.37 -4.27 6.76
CA GLY A 109 -12.41 -4.48 5.68
C GLY A 109 -11.53 -5.71 5.91
N ILE A 110 -11.02 -5.89 7.14
CA ILE A 110 -10.20 -7.03 7.54
C ILE A 110 -10.96 -8.35 7.38
N GLU A 111 -12.20 -8.42 7.88
CA GLU A 111 -13.04 -9.61 7.76
C GLU A 111 -13.29 -9.99 6.29
N ARG A 112 -13.57 -9.00 5.45
CA ARG A 112 -13.80 -9.21 4.01
C ARG A 112 -12.53 -9.67 3.29
N ALA A 113 -11.36 -9.17 3.66
CA ALA A 113 -10.10 -9.61 3.10
C ALA A 113 -9.78 -11.06 3.51
N LYS A 114 -9.97 -11.42 4.79
CA LYS A 114 -9.77 -12.80 5.28
C LYS A 114 -10.63 -13.79 4.52
N ALA A 115 -11.94 -13.54 4.46
CA ALA A 115 -12.87 -14.38 3.72
C ALA A 115 -12.49 -14.51 2.23
N LYS A 116 -11.92 -13.46 1.62
CA LYS A 116 -11.44 -13.49 0.23
C LYS A 116 -10.14 -14.27 0.06
N ARG A 117 -9.21 -14.21 1.01
CA ARG A 117 -7.97 -15.00 0.99
C ARG A 117 -8.25 -16.48 1.20
N GLU A 118 -9.16 -16.82 2.10
CA GLU A 118 -9.59 -18.20 2.37
C GLU A 118 -10.29 -18.82 1.16
N ALA A 119 -11.18 -18.07 0.49
CA ALA A 119 -11.87 -18.55 -0.72
C ALA A 119 -10.96 -18.69 -1.97
N ALA A 120 -9.72 -18.21 -1.89
CA ALA A 120 -8.74 -18.30 -2.97
C ALA A 120 -7.66 -19.37 -2.74
N GLN A 121 -7.69 -20.04 -1.57
CA GLN A 121 -6.88 -21.20 -1.21
C GLN A 121 -7.63 -22.48 -1.53
#